data_AF-A0AAW9YAK1-F1
#
_entry.id   AF-A0AAW9YAK1-F1
#
_cell.length_a   1.000
_cell.length_b   1.000
_cell.length_c   1.000
_cell.angle_alpha   90.00
_cell.angle_beta   90.00
_cell.angle_gamma   90.00
#
_symmetry.space_group_name_H-M   'P 1'
#
loop_
_entity.id
_entity.type
_entity.pdbx_description
1 polymer ?
#
loop_
_entity_poly.entity_id
_entity_poly.type
_entity_poly.pdbx_seq_one_letter_code
_entity_poly.pdbx_strand_id
1 'polypeptide(L)'
;MKFINEDDETGVQAPVDLTNLEVVLQMRYAADDPIVAFTLPWKPIGLPTAGIGYFELTKTLAESLAAPYGIDKRASGVYDVQFWNKTAPEEAFTPVKGTWRVEQDVTRKS
;
A
#
# COMPACT_ATOMS: atom_id res chain seq x y z
N MET A 1 6.38 7.32 2.72
CA MET A 1 7.21 6.24 3.29
C MET A 1 8.60 6.33 2.67
N LYS A 2 9.62 5.78 3.36
CA LYS A 2 11.00 5.68 2.86
C LYS A 2 11.47 4.24 3.08
N PHE A 3 12.02 3.63 2.04
CA PHE A 3 12.61 2.29 2.10
C PHE A 3 14.13 2.40 2.17
N ILE A 4 14.72 1.71 3.14
CA ILE A 4 16.16 1.68 3.41
C ILE A 4 16.54 0.22 3.51
N ASN A 5 17.62 -0.16 2.83
CA ASN A 5 18.30 -1.42 3.06
C ASN A 5 19.40 -1.19 4.09
N GLU A 6 19.53 -2.10 5.05
CA GLU A 6 20.61 -2.11 6.01
C GLU A 6 21.42 -3.38 5.78
N ASP A 7 22.72 -3.22 5.62
CA ASP A 7 23.63 -4.35 5.53
C ASP A 7 23.81 -4.96 6.93
N ASP A 8 23.42 -6.23 7.10
CA ASP A 8 23.39 -6.90 8.41
C ASP A 8 24.79 -7.10 9.04
N GLU A 9 25.88 -7.04 8.26
CA GLU A 9 27.25 -7.23 8.74
C GLU A 9 27.93 -5.91 9.13
N THR A 10 27.67 -4.85 8.36
CA THR A 10 28.33 -3.55 8.50
C THR A 10 27.45 -2.47 9.11
N GLY A 11 26.14 -2.66 9.15
CA GLY A 11 25.14 -1.68 9.60
C GLY A 11 24.99 -0.48 8.67
N VAL A 12 25.61 -0.51 7.48
CA VAL A 12 25.55 0.59 6.52
C VAL A 12 24.14 0.64 5.94
N GLN A 13 23.51 1.81 6.06
CA GLN A 13 22.19 2.06 5.51
C GLN A 13 22.28 2.73 4.14
N ALA A 14 21.57 2.17 3.16
CA ALA A 14 21.42 2.72 1.82
C ALA A 14 19.94 2.78 1.40
N PRO A 15 19.51 3.77 0.60
CA PRO A 15 18.17 3.76 0.03
C PRO A 15 17.92 2.52 -0.84
N VAL A 16 16.69 2.00 -0.82
CA VAL A 16 16.29 0.96 -1.79
C VAL A 16 16.07 1.60 -3.15
N ASP A 17 16.75 1.10 -4.19
CA ASP A 17 16.55 1.53 -5.57
C ASP A 17 15.27 0.91 -6.16
N LEU A 18 14.30 1.77 -6.48
CA LEU A 18 13.00 1.34 -7.02
C LEU A 18 12.90 1.43 -8.54
N THR A 19 13.98 1.74 -9.26
CA THR A 19 13.95 1.99 -10.71
C THR A 19 13.34 0.82 -11.50
N ASN A 20 13.75 -0.40 -11.17
CA ASN A 20 13.30 -1.63 -11.84
C ASN A 20 12.12 -2.33 -11.12
N LEU A 21 11.55 -1.68 -10.11
CA LEU A 21 10.45 -2.23 -9.32
C LEU A 21 9.15 -1.50 -9.67
N GLU A 22 8.07 -2.26 -9.76
CA GLU A 22 6.72 -1.73 -9.64
C GLU A 22 6.26 -1.94 -8.21
N VAL A 23 5.84 -0.86 -7.55
CA VAL A 23 5.43 -0.88 -6.14
C VAL A 23 3.95 -0.54 -6.07
N VAL A 24 3.16 -1.45 -5.50
CA VAL A 24 1.71 -1.32 -5.38
C VAL A 24 1.28 -1.63 -3.97
N LEU A 25 0.40 -0.81 -3.42
CA LEU A 25 -0.35 -1.17 -2.23
C LEU A 25 -1.63 -1.89 -2.65
N GLN A 26 -1.84 -3.11 -2.18
CA GLN A 26 -3.05 -3.89 -2.41
C GLN A 26 -3.89 -3.93 -1.14
N MET A 27 -5.20 -3.77 -1.29
CA MET A 27 -6.15 -3.85 -0.17
C MET A 27 -7.12 -5.00 -0.40
N ARG A 28 -7.33 -5.82 0.63
CA ARG A 28 -8.24 -6.97 0.62
C ARG A 28 -9.14 -6.91 1.84
N TYR A 29 -10.33 -7.49 1.74
CA TYR A 29 -11.26 -7.54 2.87
C TYR A 29 -10.96 -8.69 3.85
N ALA A 30 -10.27 -9.73 3.41
CA ALA A 30 -9.71 -10.78 4.24
C ALA A 30 -8.31 -11.18 3.72
N ALA A 31 -7.49 -11.79 4.57
CA ALA A 31 -6.09 -12.09 4.25
C ALA A 31 -5.93 -13.16 3.17
N ASP A 32 -6.88 -14.08 3.09
CA ASP A 32 -6.98 -15.17 2.13
C ASP A 32 -7.92 -14.86 0.96
N ASP A 33 -8.51 -13.66 0.92
CA ASP A 33 -9.41 -13.26 -0.16
C ASP A 33 -8.61 -13.16 -1.47
N PRO A 34 -8.91 -13.97 -2.50
CA PRO A 34 -8.18 -13.91 -3.76
C PRO A 34 -8.44 -12.60 -4.51
N ILE A 35 -9.54 -11.89 -4.20
CA ILE A 35 -9.95 -10.67 -4.87
C ILE A 35 -9.35 -9.45 -4.14
N VAL A 36 -8.66 -8.61 -4.91
CA VAL A 36 -8.20 -7.30 -4.44
C VAL A 36 -9.37 -6.32 -4.48
N ALA A 37 -9.66 -5.66 -3.37
CA ALA A 37 -10.70 -4.64 -3.28
C ALA A 37 -10.33 -3.40 -4.10
N PHE A 38 -9.10 -2.93 -3.96
CA PHE A 38 -8.51 -1.88 -4.79
C PHE A 38 -6.98 -1.86 -4.63
N THR A 39 -6.30 -1.21 -5.56
CA THR A 39 -4.85 -1.00 -5.54
C THR A 39 -4.51 0.48 -5.59
N LEU A 40 -3.39 0.87 -4.97
CA LEU A 40 -2.81 2.19 -5.08
C LEU A 40 -1.39 2.09 -5.65
N PRO A 41 -1.08 2.72 -6.79
CA PRO A 41 0.27 2.76 -7.33
C PRO A 41 1.16 3.68 -6.49
N TRP A 42 2.43 3.31 -6.36
CA TRP A 42 3.42 4.15 -5.69
C TRP A 42 3.73 5.44 -6.46
N LYS A 43 3.80 6.55 -5.75
CA LYS A 43 4.23 7.85 -6.28
C LYS A 43 5.60 8.23 -5.71
N PRO A 44 6.67 8.23 -6.52
CA PRO A 44 7.99 8.61 -6.03
C PRO A 44 8.04 10.11 -5.68
N ILE A 45 8.82 10.44 -4.66
CA ILE A 45 9.24 11.82 -4.37
C ILE A 45 10.70 11.95 -4.81
N GLY A 46 10.93 12.66 -5.92
CA GLY A 46 12.26 12.79 -6.51
C GLY A 46 12.65 11.57 -7.35
N LEU A 47 13.92 11.19 -7.31
CA LEU A 47 14.46 10.06 -8.10
C LEU A 47 14.05 8.71 -7.48
N PRO A 48 13.73 7.68 -8.29
CA PRO A 48 13.39 6.34 -7.79
C PRO A 48 14.50 5.69 -6.94
N THR A 49 15.76 6.04 -7.20
CA THR A 49 16.93 5.58 -6.43
C THR A 49 16.94 6.07 -4.98
N ALA A 50 16.13 7.07 -4.64
CA ALA A 50 16.03 7.58 -3.28
C ALA A 50 15.11 6.73 -2.38
N GLY A 51 14.32 5.81 -2.93
CA GLY A 51 13.44 4.93 -2.16
C GLY A 51 12.31 5.64 -1.39
N ILE A 52 11.99 6.88 -1.75
CA ILE A 52 11.01 7.73 -1.03
C ILE A 52 9.79 8.00 -1.91
N GLY A 53 8.61 7.99 -1.29
CA GLY A 53 7.36 8.22 -1.99
C GLY A 53 6.12 8.04 -1.11
N TYR A 54 4.95 7.95 -1.73
CA TYR A 54 3.67 7.81 -1.05
C TYR A 54 2.65 7.06 -1.92
N PHE A 55 1.60 6.57 -1.27
CA PHE A 55 0.38 6.14 -1.93
C PHE A 55 -0.67 7.22 -1.75
N GLU A 56 -1.44 7.52 -2.80
CA GLU A 56 -2.48 8.53 -2.75
C GLU A 56 -3.85 7.88 -2.83
N LEU A 57 -4.65 8.06 -1.77
CA LEU A 57 -6.06 7.72 -1.79
C LEU A 57 -6.84 8.91 -2.40
N THR A 58 -7.45 8.70 -3.55
CA THR A 58 -8.24 9.77 -4.20
C THR A 58 -9.56 9.99 -3.47
N LYS A 59 -10.13 11.20 -3.62
CA LYS A 59 -11.45 11.54 -3.06
C LYS A 59 -12.52 10.54 -3.50
N THR A 60 -12.60 10.24 -4.80
CA THR A 60 -13.60 9.31 -5.35
C THR A 60 -13.50 7.92 -4.74
N LEU A 61 -12.28 7.40 -4.59
CA LEU A 61 -12.05 6.09 -3.99
C LEU A 61 -12.41 6.11 -2.49
N ALA A 62 -11.98 7.14 -1.76
CA ALA A 62 -12.34 7.32 -0.35
C ALA A 62 -13.86 7.37 -0.14
N GLU A 63 -14.59 8.11 -0.99
CA GLU A 63 -16.05 8.19 -0.94
C GLU A 63 -16.72 6.85 -1.28
N SER A 64 -16.18 6.08 -2.24
CA SER A 64 -16.70 4.74 -2.55
C SER A 64 -16.48 3.73 -1.42
N LEU A 65 -15.42 3.88 -0.63
CA LEU A 65 -15.14 3.01 0.52
C LEU A 65 -15.99 3.38 1.74
N ALA A 66 -16.39 4.64 1.87
CA ALA A 66 -17.27 5.10 2.93
C ALA A 66 -18.76 4.76 2.68
N ALA A 67 -19.16 4.61 1.42
CA ALA A 67 -20.51 4.20 1.02
C ALA A 67 -20.67 2.67 1.05
N PRO A 68 -21.86 2.05 1.28
CA PRO A 68 -23.20 2.63 1.42
C PRO A 68 -24.01 2.06 2.62
N TYR A 69 -24.91 2.81 3.25
CA TYR A 69 -25.88 2.26 4.24
C TYR A 69 -26.36 0.84 3.82
N GLY A 70 -26.07 -0.19 4.63
CA GLY A 70 -26.34 -1.59 4.27
C GLY A 70 -25.67 -2.63 5.19
N ILE A 71 -26.20 -3.85 5.20
CA ILE A 71 -25.87 -4.94 6.16
C ILE A 71 -24.55 -5.65 5.81
N ASP A 72 -24.08 -5.53 4.56
CA ASP A 72 -22.85 -6.19 4.05
C ASP A 72 -21.61 -5.27 4.04
N LYS A 73 -21.61 -4.17 4.81
CA LYS A 73 -20.49 -3.21 4.84
C LYS A 73 -19.22 -3.85 5.42
N ARG A 74 -18.27 -4.19 4.55
CA ARG A 74 -16.89 -4.49 4.96
C ARG A 74 -16.15 -3.17 5.15
N ALA A 75 -16.08 -2.70 6.39
CA ALA A 75 -15.43 -1.44 6.76
C ALA A 75 -13.95 -1.63 7.18
N SER A 76 -13.43 -2.84 7.11
CA SER A 76 -12.06 -3.17 7.49
C SER A 76 -11.51 -4.30 6.65
N GLY A 77 -10.20 -4.40 6.61
CA GLY A 77 -9.52 -5.49 5.93
C GLY A 77 -8.02 -5.48 6.18
N VAL A 78 -7.29 -6.13 5.29
CA VAL A 78 -5.82 -6.14 5.30
C VAL A 78 -5.27 -5.40 4.09
N TYR A 79 -4.06 -4.89 4.23
CA TYR A 79 -3.30 -4.36 3.12
C TYR A 79 -1.89 -4.92 3.13
N ASP A 80 -1.30 -4.92 1.95
CA ASP A 80 0.10 -5.26 1.77
C ASP A 80 0.72 -4.37 0.69
N VAL A 81 2.02 -4.12 0.81
CA VAL A 81 2.79 -3.40 -0.20
C VAL A 81 3.64 -4.41 -0.94
N GLN A 82 3.35 -4.60 -2.21
CA GLN A 82 4.03 -5.57 -3.04
C GLN A 82 5.03 -4.88 -3.97
N PHE A 83 6.22 -5.47 -4.07
CA PHE A 83 7.30 -5.04 -4.93
C PHE A 83 7.45 -6.08 -6.03
N TRP A 84 7.23 -5.68 -7.28
CA TRP A 84 7.29 -6.56 -8.44
C TRP A 84 8.51 -6.16 -9.27
N ASN A 85 9.42 -7.10 -9.50
CA ASN A 85 10.52 -6.86 -10.41
C ASN A 85 9.99 -6.91 -11.86
N LYS A 86 10.16 -5.81 -12.60
CA LYS A 86 9.67 -5.66 -13.98
C LYS A 86 10.31 -6.66 -14.95
N THR A 87 11.48 -7.21 -14.61
CA THR A 87 12.24 -8.13 -15.45
C THR A 87 12.29 -9.56 -14.92
N ALA A 88 11.95 -9.79 -13.65
CA ALA A 88 11.98 -11.10 -13.00
C ALA A 88 10.77 -11.25 -12.04
N PRO A 89 9.55 -11.50 -12.55
CA PRO A 89 8.32 -11.51 -11.74
C PRO A 89 8.34 -12.48 -10.55
N GLU A 90 9.12 -13.55 -10.62
CA GLU A 90 9.36 -14.53 -9.56
C GLU A 90 10.05 -13.94 -8.32
N GLU A 91 10.73 -12.79 -8.47
CA GLU A 91 11.39 -12.08 -7.39
C GLU A 91 10.43 -11.12 -6.65
N ALA A 92 9.12 -11.22 -6.87
CA ALA A 92 8.14 -10.37 -6.18
C ALA A 92 8.11 -10.66 -4.67
N PHE A 93 8.09 -9.61 -3.86
CA PHE A 93 8.05 -9.74 -2.39
C PHE A 93 7.21 -8.64 -1.73
N THR A 94 6.87 -8.86 -0.47
CA THR A 94 5.98 -7.98 0.32
C THR A 94 6.65 -7.60 1.64
N PRO A 95 7.33 -6.44 1.71
CA PRO A 95 8.02 -6.03 2.93
C PRO A 95 7.10 -5.43 3.99
N VAL A 96 5.89 -4.98 3.61
CA VAL A 96 4.95 -4.33 4.53
C VAL A 96 3.57 -4.96 4.40
N LYS A 97 2.97 -5.29 5.54
CA LYS A 97 1.58 -5.74 5.65
C LYS A 97 0.93 -5.12 6.88
N GLY A 98 -0.37 -4.92 6.84
CA GLY A 98 -1.12 -4.39 7.97
C GLY A 98 -2.63 -4.53 7.80
N THR A 99 -3.37 -3.86 8.68
CA THR A 99 -4.83 -3.79 8.64
C THR A 99 -5.28 -2.38 8.31
N TRP A 100 -6.40 -2.26 7.61
CA TRP A 100 -7.04 -0.97 7.34
C TRP A 100 -8.48 -0.98 7.84
N ARG A 101 -9.00 0.22 8.12
CA ARG A 101 -10.40 0.44 8.50
C ARG A 101 -10.88 1.78 7.95
N VAL A 102 -12.11 1.81 7.49
CA VAL A 102 -12.83 3.02 7.09
C VAL A 102 -13.92 3.28 8.12
N GLU A 103 -13.86 4.45 8.76
CA GLU A 103 -14.83 4.88 9.74
C GLU A 103 -15.59 6.09 9.20
N GLN A 104 -16.91 6.03 9.23
CA GLN A 104 -17.74 7.20 8.94
C GLN A 104 -17.97 7.95 10.24
N ASP A 105 -17.40 9.14 10.36
CA ASP A 105 -17.63 10.02 11.49
C ASP A 105 -18.90 10.86 11.26
N VAL A 106 -20.02 10.38 11.77
CA VAL A 106 -21.32 11.09 11.72
C VAL A 106 -21.51 12.07 12.87
N THR A 107 -20.57 12.15 13.81
CA THR A 107 -20.74 12.87 15.09
C THR A 107 -20.01 14.21 15.16
N ARG A 108 -19.04 14.46 14.28
CA ARG A 108 -18.20 15.68 14.31
C ARG A 108 -18.69 16.85 13.46
N LYS A 109 -19.96 16.84 13.02
CA LYS A 109 -20.65 18.02 12.48
C LYS A 109 -21.88 18.34 13.31
N SER A 110 -21.73 19.28 14.23
CA SER A 110 -22.80 20.14 14.75
C SER A 110 -22.67 21.52 14.10
#